data_AF-A0AB38N380-F1
#
_entry.id   AF-A0AB38N380-F1
#
_cell.length_a   1.000
_cell.length_b   1.000
_cell.length_c   1.000
_cell.angle_alpha   90.00
_cell.angle_beta   90.00
_cell.angle_gamma   90.00
#
_symmetry.space_group_name_H-M   'P 1'
#
loop_
_entity.id
_entity.type
_entity.pdbx_description
1 polymer ?
#
loop_
_entity_poly.entity_id
_entity_poly.type
_entity_poly.pdbx_seq_one_letter_code
_entity_poly.pdbx_strand_id
1 'polypeptide(L)'
;MSTFKDIAYKVLKECGVPLHSSKITEIALKNGWLKTAGKNPHGTMNVQLLVDINIKKEASRFRKVAPSTFTLNEIIDSGNPTIIKPKKIYNISPNISPRQKGDIAEARIAELITLYGDTSLSCYKPMSDDEGIDLIVKQKGSLKSMYIQVKSRYGNSSSGIFASRIKACNAIENHAMAFVFCLFDTEKGDIWDYVWFVPAPVFIKHARRIDKGRLLGFVASKNKKESNKWDEYLIDKRDLANQIIVAMKLYS
;
A
#
# COMPACT_ATOMS: atom_id res chain seq x y z
N MET A 1 -10.36 35.05 -31.27
CA MET A 1 -11.29 35.41 -30.18
C MET A 1 -10.76 34.77 -28.90
N SER A 2 -10.49 35.54 -27.86
CA SER A 2 -9.96 34.99 -26.59
C SER A 2 -11.04 34.18 -25.89
N THR A 3 -10.74 32.95 -25.46
CA THR A 3 -11.71 32.11 -24.75
C THR A 3 -11.90 32.57 -23.31
N PHE A 4 -13.01 32.20 -22.66
CA PHE A 4 -13.22 32.45 -21.23
C PHE A 4 -12.04 31.95 -20.37
N LYS A 5 -11.42 30.83 -20.75
CA LYS A 5 -10.28 30.25 -20.05
C LYS A 5 -9.03 31.11 -20.21
N ASP A 6 -8.72 31.59 -21.41
CA ASP A 6 -7.53 32.43 -21.62
C ASP A 6 -7.66 33.79 -20.92
N ILE A 7 -8.87 34.34 -20.91
CA ILE A 7 -9.20 35.56 -20.19
C ILE A 7 -9.07 35.36 -18.67
N ALA A 8 -9.62 34.27 -18.14
CA ALA A 8 -9.50 33.95 -16.72
C ALA A 8 -8.04 33.77 -16.29
N TYR A 9 -7.23 33.12 -17.12
CA TYR A 9 -5.80 32.97 -16.88
C TYR A 9 -5.11 34.33 -16.78
N LYS A 10 -5.38 35.25 -17.73
CA LYS A 10 -4.83 36.60 -17.71
C LYS A 10 -5.23 37.37 -16.44
N VAL A 11 -6.50 37.36 -16.07
CA VAL A 11 -7.01 38.07 -14.88
C VAL A 11 -6.35 37.54 -13.59
N LEU A 12 -6.32 36.22 -13.41
CA LEU A 12 -5.73 35.62 -12.22
C LEU A 12 -4.21 35.85 -12.15
N LYS A 13 -3.53 35.86 -13.30
CA LYS A 13 -2.10 36.15 -13.39
C LYS A 13 -1.79 37.59 -12.98
N GLU A 14 -2.55 38.55 -13.46
CA GLU A 14 -2.35 39.96 -13.12
C GLU A 14 -2.71 40.27 -11.66
N CYS A 15 -3.71 39.59 -11.10
CA CYS A 15 -4.13 39.81 -9.71
C CYS A 15 -3.26 39.09 -8.69
N GLY A 16 -2.67 37.94 -9.03
CA GLY A 16 -1.79 37.16 -8.13
C GLY A 16 -2.48 36.59 -6.90
N VAL A 17 -3.81 36.67 -6.79
CA VAL A 17 -4.61 36.18 -5.65
C VAL A 17 -5.80 35.36 -6.13
N PRO A 18 -6.35 34.44 -5.31
CA PRO A 18 -7.56 33.72 -5.65
C PRO A 18 -8.76 34.67 -5.82
N LEU A 19 -9.54 34.46 -6.88
CA LEU A 19 -10.70 35.30 -7.19
C LEU A 19 -11.96 34.47 -7.45
N HIS A 20 -13.09 35.01 -7.03
CA HIS A 20 -14.40 34.46 -7.38
C HIS A 20 -14.67 34.61 -8.89
N SER A 21 -15.31 33.63 -9.52
CA SER A 21 -15.60 33.63 -10.97
C SER A 21 -16.37 34.87 -11.42
N SER A 22 -17.30 35.37 -10.59
CA SER A 22 -17.97 36.65 -10.85
C SER A 22 -16.98 37.81 -10.92
N LYS A 23 -16.00 37.86 -10.01
CA LYS A 23 -14.98 38.92 -9.98
C LYS A 23 -14.02 38.84 -11.16
N ILE A 24 -13.64 37.63 -11.55
CA ILE A 24 -12.86 37.37 -12.77
C ILE A 24 -13.61 37.92 -14.00
N THR A 25 -14.92 37.68 -14.07
CA THR A 25 -15.79 38.15 -15.15
C THR A 25 -15.91 39.67 -15.17
N GLU A 26 -16.11 40.31 -14.01
CA GLU A 26 -16.16 41.78 -13.89
C GLU A 26 -14.87 42.44 -14.38
N ILE A 27 -13.71 41.94 -13.95
CA ILE A 27 -12.41 42.46 -14.37
C ILE A 27 -12.23 42.29 -15.87
N ALA A 28 -12.64 41.15 -16.43
CA ALA A 28 -12.55 40.89 -17.86
C ALA A 28 -13.44 41.80 -18.71
N LEU A 29 -14.66 42.11 -18.24
CA LEU A 29 -15.57 43.05 -18.90
C LEU A 29 -15.05 44.48 -18.79
N LYS A 30 -14.60 44.90 -17.59
CA LYS A 30 -14.06 46.25 -17.34
C LYS A 30 -12.86 46.55 -18.23
N ASN A 31 -11.98 45.56 -18.44
CA ASN A 31 -10.80 45.70 -19.30
C ASN A 31 -11.09 45.46 -20.79
N GLY A 32 -12.35 45.21 -21.17
CA GLY A 32 -12.75 44.95 -22.57
C GLY A 32 -12.20 43.65 -23.17
N TRP A 33 -11.64 42.75 -22.35
CA TRP A 33 -11.08 41.47 -22.80
C TRP A 33 -12.17 40.44 -23.09
N LEU A 34 -13.29 40.54 -22.39
CA LEU A 34 -14.48 39.74 -22.63
C LEU A 34 -15.53 40.60 -23.32
N LYS A 35 -15.98 40.17 -24.50
CA LYS A 35 -17.14 40.74 -25.19
C LYS A 35 -18.19 39.64 -25.28
N THR A 36 -19.40 39.87 -24.75
CA THR A 36 -20.42 38.83 -24.70
C THR A 36 -21.72 39.27 -25.36
N ALA A 37 -22.27 38.41 -26.22
CA ALA A 37 -23.62 38.53 -26.78
C ALA A 37 -24.68 37.67 -26.02
N GLY A 38 -24.27 36.96 -24.96
CA GLY A 38 -25.11 35.98 -24.23
C GLY A 38 -25.67 36.49 -22.90
N LYS A 39 -26.66 35.76 -22.35
CA LYS A 39 -27.48 36.19 -21.21
C LYS A 39 -26.81 36.14 -19.83
N ASN A 40 -25.74 35.36 -19.62
CA ASN A 40 -25.08 35.26 -18.30
C ASN A 40 -23.57 34.91 -18.39
N PRO A 41 -22.69 35.90 -18.58
CA PRO A 41 -21.23 35.68 -18.65
C PRO A 41 -20.62 35.18 -17.32
N HIS A 42 -21.19 35.56 -16.17
CA HIS A 42 -20.68 35.15 -14.86
C HIS A 42 -20.84 33.64 -14.63
N GLY A 43 -22.01 33.09 -14.99
CA GLY A 43 -22.27 31.66 -14.94
C GLY A 43 -21.38 30.88 -15.91
N THR A 44 -21.21 31.39 -17.14
CA THR A 44 -20.35 30.75 -18.15
C THR A 44 -18.89 30.67 -17.70
N MET A 45 -18.35 31.72 -17.08
CA MET A 45 -16.98 31.72 -16.54
C MET A 45 -16.77 30.58 -15.54
N ASN A 46 -17.69 30.46 -14.56
CA ASN A 46 -17.60 29.42 -13.54
C ASN A 46 -17.64 28.00 -14.15
N VAL A 47 -18.59 27.76 -15.07
CA VAL A 47 -18.73 26.45 -15.74
C VAL A 47 -17.48 26.11 -16.55
N GLN A 48 -16.94 27.06 -17.30
CA GLN A 48 -15.75 26.83 -18.13
C GLN A 48 -14.52 26.49 -17.31
N LEU A 49 -14.33 27.12 -16.15
CA LEU A 49 -13.22 26.81 -15.24
C LEU A 49 -13.42 25.46 -14.55
N LEU A 50 -14.62 25.14 -14.08
CA LEU A 50 -14.92 23.84 -13.48
C LEU A 50 -14.73 22.68 -14.48
N VAL A 51 -15.20 22.85 -15.71
CA VAL A 51 -15.04 21.85 -16.77
C VAL A 51 -13.56 21.64 -17.10
N ASP A 52 -12.76 22.72 -17.17
CA ASP A 52 -11.31 22.59 -17.41
C ASP A 52 -10.60 21.83 -16.28
N ILE A 53 -10.93 22.15 -15.02
CA ILE A 53 -10.39 21.48 -13.83
C ILE A 53 -10.82 20.00 -13.81
N ASN A 54 -12.08 19.69 -14.11
CA ASN A 54 -12.56 18.31 -14.09
C ASN A 54 -11.96 17.45 -15.21
N ILE A 55 -11.81 18.01 -16.41
CA ILE A 55 -11.24 17.30 -17.56
C ILE A 55 -9.73 17.10 -17.36
N LYS A 56 -9.00 18.14 -16.95
CA LYS A 56 -7.53 18.11 -16.90
C LYS A 56 -6.96 17.75 -15.53
N LYS A 57 -7.76 17.78 -14.46
CA LYS A 57 -7.35 17.55 -13.07
C LYS A 57 -6.10 18.37 -12.74
N GLU A 58 -5.03 17.71 -12.31
CA GLU A 58 -3.75 18.34 -11.94
C GLU A 58 -3.06 19.06 -13.11
N ALA A 59 -3.41 18.73 -14.36
CA ALA A 59 -2.90 19.41 -15.55
C ALA A 59 -3.70 20.69 -15.93
N SER A 60 -4.76 21.04 -15.19
CA SER A 60 -5.46 22.31 -15.42
C SER A 60 -4.59 23.48 -14.97
N ARG A 61 -4.64 24.58 -15.74
CA ARG A 61 -4.03 25.87 -15.38
C ARG A 61 -4.70 26.52 -14.17
N PHE A 62 -5.85 25.99 -13.72
CA PHE A 62 -6.66 26.55 -12.64
C PHE A 62 -6.78 25.55 -11.49
N ARG A 63 -6.95 26.08 -10.28
CA ARG A 63 -7.33 25.31 -9.09
C ARG A 63 -8.49 26.00 -8.39
N LYS A 64 -9.49 25.22 -7.99
CA LYS A 64 -10.60 25.71 -7.15
C LYS A 64 -10.18 25.62 -5.68
N VAL A 65 -10.25 26.75 -4.97
CA VAL A 65 -9.85 26.84 -3.55
C VAL A 65 -11.04 27.04 -2.60
N ALA A 66 -12.17 27.53 -3.11
CA ALA A 66 -13.41 27.72 -2.35
C ALA A 66 -14.62 27.72 -3.32
N PRO A 67 -15.88 27.77 -2.85
CA PRO A 67 -17.05 27.87 -3.73
C PRO A 67 -16.86 28.98 -4.77
N SER A 68 -16.93 28.58 -6.05
CA SER A 68 -16.76 29.46 -7.21
C SER A 68 -15.51 30.36 -7.19
N THR A 69 -14.47 29.98 -6.45
CA THR A 69 -13.24 30.77 -6.25
C THR A 69 -12.03 29.99 -6.77
N PHE A 70 -11.25 30.63 -7.62
CA PHE A 70 -10.20 30.00 -8.42
C PHE A 70 -8.88 30.75 -8.29
N THR A 71 -7.78 30.01 -8.40
CA THR A 71 -6.41 30.54 -8.51
C THR A 71 -5.67 29.86 -9.65
N LEU A 72 -4.52 30.39 -10.05
CA LEU A 72 -3.62 29.71 -10.99
C LEU A 72 -2.95 28.51 -10.33
N ASN A 73 -2.76 27.46 -11.11
CA ASN A 73 -1.95 26.33 -10.69
C ASN A 73 -0.48 26.74 -10.76
N GLU A 74 0.14 26.99 -9.60
CA GLU A 74 1.54 27.46 -9.45
C GLU A 74 2.56 26.56 -10.15
N ILE A 75 2.22 25.27 -10.31
CA ILE A 75 3.02 24.24 -11.00
C ILE A 75 3.16 24.54 -12.50
N ILE A 76 2.23 25.32 -13.09
CA ILE A 76 2.14 25.59 -14.54
C ILE A 76 2.52 27.05 -14.87
N ASP A 77 2.36 28.00 -13.95
CA ASP A 77 2.61 29.43 -14.22
C ASP A 77 4.09 29.84 -14.14
N SER A 78 4.96 28.94 -13.67
CA SER A 78 6.41 29.18 -13.47
C SER A 78 7.27 29.10 -14.75
N GLY A 79 6.69 29.24 -15.95
CA GLY A 79 7.44 29.35 -17.21
C GLY A 79 8.16 28.10 -17.72
N ASN A 80 8.28 27.04 -16.91
CA ASN A 80 8.69 25.73 -17.37
C ASN A 80 7.46 24.86 -17.58
N PRO A 81 7.15 24.40 -18.82
CA PRO A 81 6.20 23.32 -19.00
C PRO A 81 6.84 22.08 -18.39
N THR A 82 6.61 21.85 -17.10
CA THR A 82 6.87 20.55 -16.50
C THR A 82 5.92 19.61 -17.22
N ILE A 83 6.42 18.94 -18.25
CA ILE A 83 5.78 17.76 -18.83
C ILE A 83 5.45 16.91 -17.61
N ILE A 84 4.17 16.84 -17.22
CA ILE A 84 3.70 15.86 -16.26
C ILE A 84 3.96 14.54 -16.99
N LYS A 85 5.18 14.01 -16.84
CA LYS A 85 5.50 12.67 -17.28
C LYS A 85 4.44 11.83 -16.59
N PRO A 86 3.58 11.11 -17.34
CA PRO A 86 2.55 10.31 -16.72
C PRO A 86 3.23 9.50 -15.63
N LYS A 87 2.72 9.61 -14.39
CA LYS A 87 3.29 8.91 -13.24
C LYS A 87 3.48 7.48 -13.67
N LYS A 88 4.75 7.06 -13.83
CA LYS A 88 5.06 5.76 -14.42
C LYS A 88 4.44 4.72 -13.48
N ILE A 89 3.38 4.06 -13.95
CA ILE A 89 2.69 3.04 -13.17
C ILE A 89 3.60 1.82 -13.22
N TYR A 90 4.23 1.52 -12.08
CA TYR A 90 5.05 0.32 -11.94
C TYR A 90 4.13 -0.83 -11.55
N ASN A 91 3.84 -1.70 -12.51
CA ASN A 91 3.12 -2.94 -12.24
C ASN A 91 4.10 -4.06 -11.93
N ILE A 92 3.72 -4.98 -11.04
CA ILE A 92 4.47 -6.21 -10.83
C ILE A 92 4.45 -7.03 -12.13
N SER A 93 5.60 -7.58 -12.49
CA SER A 93 5.71 -8.46 -13.65
C SER A 93 4.79 -9.69 -13.51
N PRO A 94 3.98 -10.03 -14.53
CA PRO A 94 3.16 -11.23 -14.49
C PRO A 94 4.00 -12.52 -14.56
N ASN A 95 5.27 -12.42 -14.97
CA ASN A 95 6.15 -13.56 -15.25
C ASN A 95 6.98 -14.02 -14.03
N ILE A 96 6.71 -13.49 -12.83
CA ILE A 96 7.41 -13.92 -11.61
C ILE A 96 6.94 -15.33 -11.25
N SER A 97 7.87 -16.28 -11.21
CA SER A 97 7.60 -17.68 -10.88
C SER A 97 7.16 -17.85 -9.41
N PRO A 98 6.48 -18.96 -9.06
CA PRO A 98 6.11 -19.25 -7.67
C PRO A 98 7.29 -19.24 -6.70
N ARG A 99 8.46 -19.73 -7.13
CA ARG A 99 9.68 -19.72 -6.32
C ARG A 99 10.16 -18.29 -6.04
N GLN A 100 10.29 -17.48 -7.10
CA GLN A 100 10.69 -16.07 -6.95
C GLN A 100 9.71 -15.28 -6.07
N LYS A 101 8.40 -15.58 -6.15
CA LYS A 101 7.39 -14.99 -5.26
C LYS A 101 7.63 -15.34 -3.79
N GLY A 102 8.00 -16.58 -3.52
CA GLY A 102 8.42 -17.06 -2.20
C GLY A 102 9.66 -16.32 -1.72
N ASP A 103 10.74 -16.34 -2.51
CA ASP A 103 12.01 -15.69 -2.18
C ASP A 103 11.84 -14.19 -1.85
N ILE A 104 11.02 -13.48 -2.63
CA ILE A 104 10.71 -12.06 -2.38
C ILE A 104 9.98 -11.89 -1.04
N ALA A 105 8.98 -12.73 -0.76
CA ALA A 105 8.24 -12.62 0.50
C ALA A 105 9.10 -12.96 1.72
N GLU A 106 9.95 -13.98 1.63
CA GLU A 106 10.91 -14.34 2.67
C GLU A 106 11.89 -13.19 2.94
N ALA A 107 12.45 -12.59 1.89
CA ALA A 107 13.34 -11.44 2.00
C ALA A 107 12.62 -10.26 2.68
N ARG A 108 11.38 -9.95 2.30
CA ARG A 108 10.57 -8.89 2.93
C ARG A 108 10.27 -9.16 4.40
N ILE A 109 9.99 -10.41 4.77
CA ILE A 109 9.82 -10.79 6.18
C ILE A 109 11.12 -10.60 6.96
N ALA A 110 12.27 -11.02 6.41
CA ALA A 110 13.57 -10.80 7.05
C ALA A 110 13.90 -9.31 7.21
N GLU A 111 13.60 -8.49 6.20
CA GLU A 111 13.72 -7.02 6.27
C GLU A 111 12.86 -6.45 7.40
N LEU A 112 11.57 -6.81 7.49
CA LEU A 112 10.68 -6.34 8.56
C LEU A 112 11.20 -6.72 9.95
N ILE A 113 11.65 -7.95 10.12
CA ILE A 113 12.21 -8.42 11.40
C ILE A 113 13.47 -7.63 11.77
N THR A 114 14.32 -7.33 10.79
CA THR A 114 15.57 -6.59 11.01
C THR A 114 15.33 -5.11 11.25
N LEU A 115 14.36 -4.49 10.56
CA LEU A 115 14.02 -3.07 10.70
C LEU A 115 13.35 -2.75 12.04
N TYR A 116 12.47 -3.64 12.52
CA TYR A 116 11.65 -3.39 13.71
C TYR A 116 12.06 -4.21 14.95
N GLY A 117 13.01 -5.13 14.82
CA GLY A 117 13.58 -5.81 15.97
C GLY A 117 14.66 -4.94 16.58
N ASP A 118 14.45 -4.46 17.81
CA ASP A 118 15.34 -3.58 18.59
C ASP A 118 16.83 -3.99 18.53
N THR A 119 17.54 -3.70 17.43
CA THR A 119 18.91 -4.08 17.03
C THR A 119 19.42 -5.50 17.38
N SER A 120 18.59 -6.33 17.98
CA SER A 120 18.93 -7.53 18.75
C SER A 120 18.53 -8.81 18.04
N LEU A 121 17.86 -8.72 16.90
CA LEU A 121 17.58 -9.88 16.05
C LEU A 121 18.52 -9.91 14.84
N SER A 122 18.77 -11.11 14.34
CA SER A 122 19.51 -11.35 13.11
C SER A 122 18.84 -12.50 12.35
N CYS A 123 18.57 -12.28 11.08
CA CYS A 123 17.94 -13.27 10.20
C CYS A 123 19.00 -13.98 9.37
N TYR A 124 18.90 -15.30 9.30
CA TYR A 124 19.74 -16.18 8.48
C TYR A 124 18.82 -17.00 7.56
N LYS A 125 19.23 -17.19 6.30
CA LYS A 125 18.56 -18.10 5.37
C LYS A 125 19.37 -19.40 5.31
N PRO A 126 18.76 -20.58 5.53
CA PRO A 126 19.48 -21.84 5.43
C PRO A 126 19.92 -22.09 3.98
N MET A 127 21.03 -22.80 3.80
CA MET A 127 21.53 -23.16 2.47
C MET A 127 20.68 -24.26 1.81
N SER A 128 20.06 -25.12 2.62
CA SER A 128 19.16 -26.19 2.21
C SER A 128 17.74 -25.91 2.72
N ASP A 129 16.73 -26.22 1.91
CA ASP A 129 15.31 -25.95 2.17
C ASP A 129 14.47 -27.23 2.39
N ASP A 130 15.13 -28.36 2.61
CA ASP A 130 14.51 -29.68 2.79
C ASP A 130 13.68 -29.82 4.07
N GLU A 131 14.01 -29.05 5.11
CA GLU A 131 13.26 -29.00 6.38
C GLU A 131 12.04 -28.07 6.32
N GLY A 132 11.90 -27.27 5.26
CA GLY A 132 10.86 -26.24 5.15
C GLY A 132 11.03 -25.07 6.12
N ILE A 133 12.26 -24.83 6.57
CA ILE A 133 12.64 -23.63 7.32
C ILE A 133 13.12 -22.61 6.30
N ASP A 134 12.45 -21.45 6.24
CA ASP A 134 12.79 -20.42 5.26
C ASP A 134 13.72 -19.35 5.90
N LEU A 135 13.56 -19.11 7.21
CA LEU A 135 14.36 -18.16 7.98
C LEU A 135 14.70 -18.72 9.37
N ILE A 136 15.91 -18.46 9.83
CA ILE A 136 16.33 -18.65 11.21
C ILE A 136 16.55 -17.25 11.80
N VAL A 137 15.75 -16.89 12.79
CA VAL A 137 15.85 -15.60 13.49
C VAL A 137 16.52 -15.86 14.81
N LYS A 138 17.68 -15.25 15.04
CA LYS A 138 18.45 -15.43 16.26
C LYS A 138 18.56 -14.12 17.03
N GLN A 139 18.44 -14.20 18.35
CA GLN A 139 18.74 -13.08 19.22
C GLN A 139 20.27 -12.91 19.37
N LYS A 140 20.77 -11.69 19.19
CA LYS A 140 22.18 -11.33 19.39
C LYS A 140 22.53 -11.49 20.88
N GLY A 141 23.74 -11.99 21.14
CA GLY A 141 24.21 -12.25 22.51
C GLY A 141 23.60 -13.47 23.20
N SER A 142 22.66 -14.19 22.58
CA SER A 142 22.12 -15.45 23.11
C SER A 142 22.05 -16.54 22.04
N LEU A 143 21.72 -17.78 22.42
CA LEU A 143 21.44 -18.88 21.48
C LEU A 143 19.95 -19.01 21.15
N LYS A 144 19.10 -18.10 21.67
CA LYS A 144 17.66 -18.14 21.42
C LYS A 144 17.38 -17.89 19.94
N SER A 145 16.68 -18.84 19.33
CA SER A 145 16.50 -18.90 17.88
C SER A 145 15.09 -19.36 17.52
N MET A 146 14.45 -18.67 16.59
CA MET A 146 13.14 -18.99 16.04
C MET A 146 13.32 -19.46 14.61
N TYR A 147 12.85 -20.66 14.32
CA TYR A 147 12.81 -21.27 13.00
C TYR A 147 11.47 -20.94 12.35
N ILE A 148 11.51 -20.19 11.27
CA ILE A 148 10.31 -19.62 10.65
C ILE A 148 10.12 -20.19 9.25
N GLN A 149 8.93 -20.72 9.00
CA GLN A 149 8.45 -20.99 7.66
C GLN A 149 7.53 -19.86 7.20
N VAL A 150 7.79 -19.30 6.02
CA VAL A 150 7.03 -18.23 5.39
C VAL A 150 6.12 -18.81 4.31
N LYS A 151 4.86 -18.38 4.29
CA LYS A 151 3.92 -18.67 3.21
C LYS A 151 3.23 -17.40 2.75
N SER A 152 3.44 -17.07 1.49
CA SER A 152 2.87 -15.87 0.89
C SER A 152 1.77 -16.21 -0.11
N ARG A 153 0.81 -15.30 -0.23
CA ARG A 153 -0.18 -15.29 -1.31
C ARG A 153 -0.16 -13.93 -1.97
N TYR A 154 0.10 -13.92 -3.27
CA TYR A 154 0.06 -12.71 -4.09
C TYR A 154 -1.38 -12.45 -4.51
N GLY A 155 -1.82 -11.21 -4.35
CA GLY A 155 -3.15 -10.81 -4.78
C GLY A 155 -3.38 -9.33 -4.56
N ASN A 156 -4.53 -8.87 -5.06
CA ASN A 156 -4.97 -7.50 -4.82
C ASN A 156 -5.47 -7.32 -3.38
N SER A 157 -5.53 -6.06 -2.97
CA SER A 157 -6.03 -5.62 -1.66
C SER A 157 -7.48 -6.08 -1.38
N SER A 158 -8.29 -6.38 -2.40
CA SER A 158 -9.68 -6.87 -2.29
C SER A 158 -9.83 -8.38 -2.05
N SER A 159 -8.80 -9.20 -2.32
CA SER A 159 -8.79 -10.63 -1.99
C SER A 159 -8.79 -10.82 -0.46
N GLY A 160 -9.97 -11.11 0.11
CA GLY A 160 -10.18 -11.17 1.56
C GLY A 160 -9.76 -12.46 2.26
N ILE A 161 -9.55 -13.56 1.52
CA ILE A 161 -9.24 -14.88 2.11
C ILE A 161 -7.77 -15.23 1.83
N PHE A 162 -7.06 -15.75 2.82
CA PHE A 162 -5.77 -16.39 2.67
C PHE A 162 -5.94 -17.89 2.89
N ALA A 163 -5.40 -18.72 2.00
CA ALA A 163 -5.38 -20.17 2.16
C ALA A 163 -4.02 -20.72 1.74
N SER A 164 -3.44 -21.60 2.57
CA SER A 164 -2.16 -22.26 2.31
C SER A 164 -2.16 -23.68 2.88
N ARG A 165 -1.24 -24.50 2.38
CA ARG A 165 -1.01 -25.88 2.83
C ARG A 165 0.45 -26.05 3.21
N ILE A 166 0.67 -26.70 4.35
CA ILE A 166 1.99 -27.02 4.88
C ILE A 166 2.11 -28.54 4.97
N LYS A 167 3.27 -29.09 4.60
CA LYS A 167 3.53 -30.52 4.79
C LYS A 167 3.66 -30.78 6.29
N ALA A 168 2.90 -31.75 6.81
CA ALA A 168 2.91 -32.05 8.23
C ALA A 168 4.30 -32.48 8.74
N CYS A 169 5.11 -33.13 7.90
CA CYS A 169 6.50 -33.48 8.23
C CYS A 169 7.43 -32.27 8.41
N ASN A 170 7.06 -31.10 7.88
CA ASN A 170 7.83 -29.87 8.04
C ASN A 170 7.31 -29.03 9.22
N ALA A 171 6.25 -29.46 9.91
CA ALA A 171 5.69 -28.77 11.07
C ALA A 171 6.12 -29.48 12.35
N ILE A 172 7.24 -29.06 12.90
CA ILE A 172 7.78 -29.59 14.16
C ILE A 172 7.03 -28.94 15.32
N GLU A 173 6.44 -29.75 16.20
CA GLU A 173 5.72 -29.28 17.38
C GLU A 173 6.70 -28.79 18.46
N ASN A 174 7.27 -27.61 18.24
CA ASN A 174 8.22 -26.97 19.14
C ASN A 174 7.99 -25.46 19.17
N HIS A 175 8.06 -24.84 20.34
CA HIS A 175 7.89 -23.40 20.53
C HIS A 175 8.99 -22.55 19.89
N ALA A 176 10.14 -23.14 19.54
CA ALA A 176 11.17 -22.52 18.72
C ALA A 176 10.81 -22.47 17.22
N MET A 177 9.70 -23.07 16.80
CA MET A 177 9.22 -23.01 15.42
C MET A 177 7.95 -22.16 15.30
N ALA A 178 7.85 -21.38 14.23
CA ALA A 178 6.67 -20.58 13.92
C ALA A 178 6.41 -20.48 12.41
N PHE A 179 5.20 -20.08 12.07
CA PHE A 179 4.75 -19.86 10.70
C PHE A 179 4.37 -18.39 10.52
N VAL A 180 4.86 -17.79 9.44
CA VAL A 180 4.43 -16.47 9.01
C VAL A 180 3.61 -16.61 7.73
N PHE A 181 2.33 -16.26 7.81
CA PHE A 181 1.47 -16.18 6.64
C PHE A 181 1.27 -14.72 6.26
N CYS A 182 1.59 -14.36 5.02
CA CYS A 182 1.53 -12.98 4.57
C CYS A 182 0.84 -12.84 3.21
N LEU A 183 0.14 -11.72 3.04
CA LEU A 183 -0.45 -11.34 1.78
C LEU A 183 0.48 -10.34 1.10
N PHE A 184 0.86 -10.61 -0.15
CA PHE A 184 1.63 -9.67 -0.95
C PHE A 184 0.66 -8.87 -1.82
N ASP A 185 0.54 -7.57 -1.53
CA ASP A 185 -0.32 -6.63 -2.25
C ASP A 185 0.34 -6.26 -3.58
N THR A 186 -0.25 -6.74 -4.67
CA THR A 186 0.32 -6.54 -6.00
C THR A 186 0.19 -5.12 -6.53
N GLU A 187 -0.71 -4.32 -5.96
CA GLU A 187 -0.90 -2.90 -6.33
C GLU A 187 0.15 -2.03 -5.63
N LYS A 188 0.49 -2.37 -4.38
CA LYS A 188 1.50 -1.66 -3.59
C LYS A 188 2.92 -2.17 -3.83
N GLY A 189 3.10 -3.40 -4.30
CA GLY A 189 4.43 -4.00 -4.44
C GLY A 189 5.06 -4.39 -3.11
N ASP A 190 4.26 -4.65 -2.09
CA ASP A 190 4.74 -4.90 -0.72
C ASP A 190 3.83 -5.89 0.03
N ILE A 191 4.30 -6.40 1.16
CA ILE A 191 3.49 -7.15 2.12
C ILE A 191 2.39 -6.23 2.67
N TRP A 192 1.16 -6.76 2.75
CA TRP A 192 0.02 -6.10 3.37
C TRP A 192 0.33 -5.65 4.80
N ASP A 193 -0.42 -4.69 5.32
CA ASP A 193 -0.12 -4.05 6.61
C ASP A 193 -0.17 -5.03 7.81
N TYR A 194 -0.77 -6.20 7.62
CA TYR A 194 -0.87 -7.25 8.63
C TYR A 194 -0.33 -8.60 8.13
N VAL A 195 0.21 -9.37 9.08
CA VAL A 195 0.67 -10.75 8.89
C VAL A 195 0.11 -11.64 9.98
N TRP A 196 -0.06 -12.93 9.69
CA TRP A 196 -0.29 -13.91 10.75
C TRP A 196 1.05 -14.47 11.21
N PHE A 197 1.33 -14.33 12.50
CA PHE A 197 2.47 -14.99 13.15
C PHE A 197 1.95 -16.06 14.11
N VAL A 198 2.14 -17.33 13.75
CA VAL A 198 1.52 -18.46 14.46
C VAL A 198 2.61 -19.42 14.96
N PRO A 199 2.79 -19.58 16.28
CA PRO A 199 3.69 -20.60 16.84
C PRO A 199 3.31 -22.01 16.39
N ALA A 200 4.28 -22.89 16.18
CA ALA A 200 4.02 -24.21 15.63
C ALA A 200 3.07 -25.09 16.47
N PRO A 201 3.18 -25.15 17.82
CA PRO A 201 2.23 -25.92 18.63
C PRO A 201 0.78 -25.44 18.46
N VAL A 202 0.58 -24.12 18.34
CA VAL A 202 -0.74 -23.54 18.06
C VAL A 202 -1.22 -23.94 16.67
N PHE A 203 -0.36 -23.79 15.67
CA PHE A 203 -0.71 -24.09 14.29
C PHE A 203 -1.09 -25.56 14.12
N ILE A 204 -0.27 -26.49 14.62
CA ILE A 204 -0.48 -27.94 14.51
C ILE A 204 -1.79 -28.35 15.20
N LYS A 205 -2.08 -27.79 16.37
CA LYS A 205 -3.32 -28.06 17.12
C LYS A 205 -4.57 -27.62 16.37
N HIS A 206 -4.54 -26.45 15.73
CA HIS A 206 -5.74 -25.83 15.17
C HIS A 206 -5.87 -25.97 13.65
N ALA A 207 -4.80 -26.31 12.93
CA ALA A 207 -4.82 -26.44 11.47
C ALA A 207 -5.78 -27.55 11.02
N ARG A 208 -6.42 -27.34 9.86
CA ARG A 208 -7.25 -28.39 9.27
C ARG A 208 -6.33 -29.49 8.73
N ARG A 209 -6.52 -30.73 9.17
CA ARG A 209 -5.83 -31.88 8.59
C ARG A 209 -6.43 -32.21 7.21
N ILE A 210 -5.56 -32.35 6.22
CA ILE A 210 -5.87 -32.63 4.81
C ILE A 210 -5.02 -33.82 4.36
N ASP A 211 -5.46 -34.55 3.33
CA ASP A 211 -4.72 -35.69 2.75
C ASP A 211 -4.29 -36.71 3.83
N LYS A 212 -5.28 -37.22 4.56
CA LYS A 212 -5.08 -38.17 5.69
C LYS A 212 -4.07 -37.67 6.75
N GLY A 213 -3.93 -36.36 6.90
CA GLY A 213 -3.03 -35.73 7.87
C GLY A 213 -1.63 -35.43 7.34
N ARG A 214 -1.32 -35.73 6.07
CA ARG A 214 -0.03 -35.36 5.45
C ARG A 214 0.12 -33.86 5.24
N LEU A 215 -1.00 -33.14 5.15
CA LEU A 215 -1.04 -31.70 4.94
C LEU A 215 -1.82 -31.00 6.06
N LEU A 216 -1.29 -29.87 6.50
CA LEU A 216 -1.93 -28.95 7.43
C LEU A 216 -2.41 -27.72 6.66
N GLY A 217 -3.71 -27.46 6.69
CA GLY A 217 -4.36 -26.35 6.02
C GLY A 217 -4.48 -25.14 6.94
N PHE A 218 -3.99 -23.99 6.46
CA PHE A 218 -4.22 -22.68 7.03
C PHE A 218 -5.24 -21.94 6.16
N VAL A 219 -6.32 -21.43 6.75
CA VAL A 219 -7.33 -20.61 6.07
C VAL A 219 -7.76 -19.49 7.00
N ALA A 220 -7.56 -18.24 6.60
CA ALA A 220 -7.88 -17.04 7.38
C ALA A 220 -8.44 -15.92 6.49
N SER A 221 -9.02 -14.88 7.10
CA SER A 221 -9.60 -13.73 6.41
C SER A 221 -8.95 -12.42 6.85
N LYS A 222 -8.82 -11.45 5.94
CA LYS A 222 -8.37 -10.08 6.24
C LYS A 222 -9.26 -9.38 7.27
N ASN A 223 -10.55 -9.66 7.23
CA ASN A 223 -11.50 -9.08 8.17
C ASN A 223 -11.46 -9.91 9.45
N LYS A 224 -11.11 -9.26 10.58
CA LYS A 224 -11.29 -9.85 11.89
C LYS A 224 -12.79 -10.10 12.09
N LYS A 225 -13.14 -11.37 12.24
CA LYS A 225 -14.47 -11.81 12.67
C LYS A 225 -14.18 -12.63 13.91
N GLU A 226 -14.66 -12.20 15.07
CA GLU A 226 -14.36 -12.81 16.38
C GLU A 226 -14.50 -14.35 16.45
N SER A 227 -15.16 -14.97 15.47
CA SER A 227 -15.26 -16.43 15.29
C SER A 227 -14.08 -17.13 14.58
N ASN A 228 -13.12 -16.41 14.00
CA ASN A 228 -11.97 -17.00 13.32
C ASN A 228 -10.78 -17.19 14.27
N LYS A 229 -10.43 -18.45 14.50
CA LYS A 229 -9.33 -18.90 15.38
C LYS A 229 -7.93 -18.34 15.07
N TRP A 230 -7.74 -17.69 13.92
CA TRP A 230 -6.45 -17.10 13.54
C TRP A 230 -6.35 -15.60 13.82
N ASP A 231 -7.45 -14.95 14.22
CA ASP A 231 -7.52 -13.50 14.33
C ASP A 231 -6.66 -12.94 15.46
N GLU A 232 -6.43 -13.71 16.52
CA GLU A 232 -5.52 -13.37 17.62
C GLU A 232 -4.05 -13.35 17.19
N TYR A 233 -3.72 -14.06 16.11
CA TYR A 233 -2.36 -14.11 15.53
C TYR A 233 -2.16 -13.11 14.39
N LEU A 234 -3.21 -12.37 14.00
CA LEU A 234 -3.14 -11.32 12.99
C LEU A 234 -2.64 -10.02 13.63
N ILE A 235 -1.38 -9.70 13.34
CA ILE A 235 -0.64 -8.58 13.91
C ILE A 235 -0.25 -7.58 12.83
N ASP A 236 0.01 -6.34 13.21
CA ASP A 236 0.66 -5.38 12.31
C ASP A 236 2.04 -5.94 11.91
N LYS A 237 2.40 -5.84 10.62
CA LYS A 237 3.67 -6.37 10.12
C LYS A 237 4.89 -5.80 10.84
N ARG A 238 4.76 -4.60 11.42
CA ARG A 238 5.82 -3.91 12.18
C ARG A 238 6.00 -4.50 13.59
N ASP A 239 4.98 -5.14 14.13
CA ASP A 239 5.05 -5.79 15.45
C ASP A 239 5.70 -7.18 15.40
N LEU A 240 5.95 -7.72 14.19
CA LEU A 240 6.44 -9.09 14.00
C LEU A 240 7.71 -9.39 14.79
N ALA A 241 8.68 -8.48 14.79
CA ALA A 241 9.94 -8.67 15.50
C ALA A 241 9.74 -8.80 17.02
N ASN A 242 8.89 -7.94 17.60
CA ASN A 242 8.56 -7.97 19.02
C ASN A 242 7.80 -9.25 19.39
N GLN A 243 6.89 -9.70 18.53
CA GLN A 243 6.16 -10.96 18.74
C GLN A 243 7.08 -12.18 18.68
N ILE A 244 8.09 -12.18 17.80
CA ILE A 244 9.13 -13.21 17.78
C ILE A 244 9.92 -13.22 19.10
N ILE A 245 10.33 -12.06 19.62
CA ILE A 245 11.04 -11.96 20.91
C ILE A 245 10.18 -12.50 22.05
N VAL A 246 8.88 -12.17 22.07
CA VAL A 246 7.94 -12.71 23.08
C VAL A 246 7.85 -14.22 22.97
N ALA A 247 7.68 -14.76 21.76
CA ALA A 247 7.62 -16.20 21.55
C ALA A 247 8.92 -16.92 21.96
N MET A 248 10.09 -16.30 21.73
CA MET A 248 11.39 -16.81 22.20
C MET A 248 11.51 -16.92 23.72
N LYS A 249 10.71 -16.18 24.49
CA LYS A 249 10.71 -16.28 25.96
C LYS A 249 9.96 -17.50 26.46
N LEU A 250 8.98 -18.00 25.70
CA LEU A 250 8.05 -19.06 26.12
C LEU A 250 8.66 -20.47 26.17
N TYR A 251 9.86 -20.68 25.63
CA TYR A 251 10.57 -21.96 25.69
C TYR A 251 11.96 -21.85 26.35
N SER A 252 12.15 -20.78 27.14
CA SER A 252 13.36 -20.59 27.96
C SER A 252 13.40 -21.58 29.12
#